data_AF-V4AHZ8-F1
#
_entry.id   AF-V4AHZ8-F1
#
_cell.length_a   1.000
_cell.length_b   1.000
_cell.length_c   1.000
_cell.angle_alpha   90.00
_cell.angle_beta   90.00
_cell.angle_gamma   90.00
#
_symmetry.space_group_name_H-M   'P 1'
#
loop_
_entity.id
_entity.type
_entity.pdbx_description
1 polymer ?
#
loop_
_entity_poly.entity_id
_entity_poly.type
_entity_poly.pdbx_seq_one_letter_code
_entity_poly.pdbx_strand_id
1 'polypeptide(L)'
;MKNLPANSDPYCNLPPHQKKSFMEIYEEYAKQNVEDDVKEMYKEEKLRRWQRACIRILKETEDREIVWIFDKDGGAGKTYLCKHLNAVEGAAIFQNGNSKDISYAYNGESIVCFNYTKEDEKFVNYAILENLKDGYLFSAKYDSKTKHFKSPKVVCMANFMPDETKMSADRYWNFQLMKKEDEYKMIIC
;
A
#
# COMPACT_ATOMS: atom_id res chain seq x y z
N MET A 1 -9.06 -20.06 19.24
CA MET A 1 -9.10 -20.80 17.96
C MET A 1 -10.52 -20.73 17.46
N LYS A 2 -10.78 -20.06 16.33
CA LYS A 2 -12.08 -20.16 15.65
C LYS A 2 -12.18 -21.61 15.13
N ASN A 3 -13.26 -22.32 15.47
CA ASN A 3 -13.42 -23.73 15.09
C ASN A 3 -13.72 -23.84 13.58
N LEU A 4 -13.13 -24.85 12.93
CA LEU A 4 -13.58 -25.31 11.61
C LEU A 4 -15.10 -25.58 11.64
N PRO A 5 -15.84 -25.33 10.55
CA PRO A 5 -17.27 -25.65 10.51
C PRO A 5 -17.49 -27.12 10.87
N ALA A 6 -18.49 -27.39 11.71
CA ALA A 6 -18.74 -28.68 12.38
C ALA A 6 -18.97 -29.90 11.46
N ASN A 7 -18.94 -29.70 10.13
CA ASN A 7 -19.07 -30.72 9.10
C ASN A 7 -17.73 -31.08 8.43
N SER A 8 -16.58 -30.83 9.07
CA SER A 8 -15.32 -31.42 8.63
C SER A 8 -15.26 -32.88 9.07
N ASP A 9 -15.92 -33.77 8.33
CA ASP A 9 -15.58 -35.20 8.33
C ASP A 9 -14.05 -35.33 8.23
N PRO A 10 -13.37 -36.20 9.00
CA PRO A 10 -11.91 -36.25 8.97
C PRO A 10 -11.49 -36.50 7.53
N TYR A 11 -10.83 -35.50 6.93
CA TYR A 11 -10.41 -35.40 5.51
C TYR A 11 -9.93 -36.73 4.90
N CYS A 12 -9.31 -37.57 5.72
CA CYS A 12 -8.88 -38.92 5.43
C CYS A 12 -9.99 -39.84 4.85
N ASN A 13 -11.25 -39.68 5.29
CA ASN A 13 -12.39 -40.56 4.97
C ASN A 13 -13.22 -40.09 3.76
N LEU A 14 -12.97 -38.91 3.21
CA LEU A 14 -13.72 -38.41 2.04
C LEU A 14 -13.34 -39.19 0.78
N PRO A 15 -14.28 -39.52 -0.13
CA PRO A 15 -13.93 -40.12 -1.41
C PRO A 15 -13.09 -39.14 -2.28
N PRO A 16 -12.18 -39.62 -3.15
CA PRO A 16 -11.17 -38.78 -3.83
C PRO A 16 -11.72 -37.56 -4.58
N HIS A 17 -12.93 -37.67 -5.15
CA HIS A 17 -13.59 -36.59 -5.86
C HIS A 17 -14.08 -35.46 -4.93
N GLN A 18 -14.35 -35.74 -3.66
CA GLN A 18 -14.73 -34.75 -2.64
C GLN A 18 -13.51 -34.15 -1.94
N LYS A 19 -12.37 -34.85 -1.91
CA LYS A 19 -11.12 -34.35 -1.32
C LYS A 19 -10.64 -33.07 -1.97
N LYS A 20 -10.72 -32.96 -3.30
CA LYS A 20 -10.30 -31.76 -4.05
C LYS A 20 -11.12 -30.53 -3.65
N SER A 21 -12.45 -30.65 -3.68
CA SER A 21 -13.35 -29.57 -3.28
C SER A 21 -13.16 -29.19 -1.81
N PHE A 22 -12.96 -30.17 -0.92
CA PHE A 22 -12.65 -29.90 0.48
C PHE A 22 -11.34 -29.13 0.66
N MET A 23 -10.27 -29.51 -0.07
CA MET A 23 -8.98 -28.79 -0.02
C MET A 23 -9.11 -27.35 -0.51
N GLU A 24 -9.85 -27.11 -1.59
CA GLU A 24 -10.11 -25.75 -2.09
C GLU A 24 -10.81 -24.90 -1.02
N ILE A 25 -11.85 -25.44 -0.36
CA ILE A 25 -12.56 -24.76 0.74
C ILE A 25 -11.64 -24.53 1.95
N TYR A 26 -10.83 -25.52 2.31
CA TYR A 26 -9.90 -25.42 3.43
C TYR A 26 -8.81 -24.36 3.18
N GLU A 27 -8.25 -24.33 1.97
CA GLU A 27 -7.27 -23.32 1.55
C GLU A 27 -7.88 -21.92 1.57
N GLU A 28 -9.12 -21.76 1.10
CA GLU A 28 -9.84 -20.51 1.16
C GLU A 28 -10.11 -20.06 2.61
N TYR A 29 -10.57 -20.98 3.47
CA TYR A 29 -10.75 -20.73 4.90
C TYR A 29 -9.44 -20.34 5.59
N ALA A 30 -8.33 -21.05 5.29
CA ALA A 30 -7.03 -20.73 5.83
C ALA A 30 -6.56 -19.33 5.40
N LYS A 31 -6.74 -18.98 4.12
CA LYS A 31 -6.44 -17.63 3.59
C LYS A 31 -7.27 -16.56 4.29
N GLN A 32 -8.57 -16.77 4.45
CA GLN A 32 -9.46 -15.84 5.14
C GLN A 32 -9.06 -15.62 6.60
N ASN A 33 -8.70 -16.68 7.34
CA ASN A 33 -8.23 -16.52 8.72
C ASN A 33 -6.92 -15.73 8.81
N VAL A 34 -5.99 -15.97 7.89
CA VAL A 34 -4.74 -15.18 7.85
C VAL A 34 -5.04 -13.72 7.55
N GLU A 35 -5.95 -13.44 6.63
CA GLU A 35 -6.36 -12.07 6.31
C GLU A 35 -7.03 -11.37 7.50
N ASP A 36 -7.92 -12.07 8.21
CA ASP A 36 -8.56 -11.61 9.45
C ASP A 36 -7.53 -11.27 10.53
N ASP A 37 -6.56 -12.17 10.76
CA ASP A 37 -5.50 -11.98 11.76
C ASP A 37 -4.59 -10.80 11.41
N VAL A 38 -4.29 -10.60 10.11
CA VAL A 38 -3.53 -9.45 9.63
C VAL A 38 -4.31 -8.16 9.83
N LYS A 39 -5.61 -8.12 9.53
CA LYS A 39 -6.47 -6.96 9.79
C LYS A 39 -6.53 -6.61 11.28
N GLU A 40 -6.64 -7.62 12.15
CA GLU A 40 -6.61 -7.47 13.61
C GLU A 40 -5.27 -6.87 14.11
N MET A 41 -4.15 -7.28 13.49
CA MET A 41 -2.83 -6.77 13.81
C MET A 41 -2.71 -5.26 13.52
N TYR A 42 -3.30 -4.80 12.41
CA TYR A 42 -3.24 -3.41 11.93
C TYR A 42 -4.54 -2.63 12.16
N LYS A 43 -5.25 -2.84 13.26
CA LYS A 43 -6.43 -2.03 13.61
C LYS A 43 -6.13 -0.53 13.69
N GLU A 44 -7.12 0.28 13.29
CA GLU A 44 -7.06 1.76 13.30
C GLU A 44 -6.72 2.34 14.69
N GLU A 45 -7.17 1.68 15.75
CA GLU A 45 -6.92 2.04 17.16
C GLU A 45 -5.44 2.13 17.50
N LYS A 46 -4.61 1.30 16.84
CA LYS A 46 -3.16 1.21 17.05
C LYS A 46 -2.39 2.29 16.29
N LEU A 47 -3.05 3.05 15.41
CA LEU A 47 -2.41 4.11 14.65
C LEU A 47 -2.06 5.30 15.55
N ARG A 48 -0.88 5.88 15.30
CA ARG A 48 -0.47 7.17 15.82
C ARG A 48 -1.37 8.27 15.25
N ARG A 49 -1.46 9.39 15.98
CA ARG A 49 -2.29 10.53 15.59
C ARG A 49 -2.00 11.04 14.18
N TRP A 50 -0.72 11.18 13.82
CA TRP A 50 -0.30 11.62 12.49
C TRP A 50 -0.69 10.63 11.39
N GLN A 51 -0.66 9.31 11.67
CA GLN A 51 -1.03 8.29 10.70
C GLN A 51 -2.51 8.39 10.34
N ARG A 52 -3.39 8.59 11.33
CA ARG A 52 -4.82 8.84 11.10
C ARG A 52 -5.05 10.13 10.32
N ALA A 53 -4.30 11.18 10.63
CA ALA A 53 -4.37 12.43 9.87
C ALA A 53 -3.95 12.23 8.41
N CYS A 54 -2.86 11.49 8.16
CA CYS A 54 -2.40 11.13 6.83
C CYS A 54 -3.45 10.36 6.04
N ILE A 55 -4.18 9.42 6.66
CA ILE A 55 -5.27 8.69 5.99
C ILE A 55 -6.39 9.64 5.56
N ARG A 56 -6.76 10.61 6.41
CA ARG A 56 -7.79 11.61 6.06
C ARG A 56 -7.35 12.49 4.89
N ILE A 57 -6.14 13.04 4.97
CA ILE A 57 -5.54 13.84 3.90
C ILE A 57 -5.49 13.02 2.59
N LEU A 58 -5.06 11.77 2.65
CA LEU A 58 -4.98 10.89 1.48
C LEU A 58 -6.36 10.68 0.84
N LYS A 59 -7.43 10.58 1.64
CA LYS A 59 -8.81 10.45 1.16
C LYS A 59 -9.33 11.75 0.52
N GLU A 60 -8.84 12.89 0.98
CA GLU A 60 -9.22 14.24 0.50
C GLU A 60 -8.44 14.70 -0.74
N THR A 61 -7.32 14.07 -1.08
CA THR A 61 -6.53 14.48 -2.27
C THR A 61 -7.32 14.43 -3.57
N GLU A 62 -7.02 15.33 -4.50
CA GLU A 62 -7.57 15.32 -5.85
C GLU A 62 -6.86 14.29 -6.76
N ASP A 63 -7.39 14.06 -7.96
CA ASP A 63 -6.88 13.03 -8.86
C ASP A 63 -5.41 13.21 -9.25
N ARG A 64 -4.88 14.45 -9.29
CA ARG A 64 -3.50 14.75 -9.68
C ARG A 64 -2.51 14.76 -8.51
N GLU A 65 -3.00 14.79 -7.28
CA GLU A 65 -2.21 15.07 -6.08
C GLU A 65 -1.65 13.81 -5.44
N ILE A 66 -0.37 13.87 -5.04
CA ILE A 66 0.32 12.85 -4.27
C ILE A 66 0.63 13.39 -2.88
N VAL A 67 0.44 12.56 -1.86
CA VAL A 67 0.85 12.90 -0.50
C VAL A 67 2.30 12.46 -0.31
N TRP A 68 3.20 13.39 0.02
CA TRP A 68 4.58 13.06 0.36
C TRP A 68 4.83 13.27 1.85
N ILE A 69 5.07 12.18 2.57
CA ILE A 69 5.41 12.19 3.98
C ILE A 69 6.90 11.96 4.13
N PHE A 70 7.62 12.95 4.67
CA PHE A 70 9.04 12.80 4.95
C PHE A 70 9.37 12.92 6.44
N ASP A 71 10.38 12.16 6.85
CA ASP A 71 10.86 12.08 8.24
C ASP A 71 12.36 11.81 8.23
N LYS A 72 13.13 12.85 8.50
CA LYS A 72 14.60 12.86 8.37
C LYS A 72 15.28 11.86 9.30
N ASP A 73 14.75 11.72 10.52
CA ASP A 73 15.37 10.91 11.58
C ASP A 73 14.91 9.45 11.53
N GLY A 74 13.75 9.19 10.94
CA GLY A 74 13.16 7.87 10.87
C GLY A 74 12.40 7.48 12.14
N GLY A 75 11.90 6.25 12.18
CA GLY A 75 11.20 5.72 13.36
C GLY A 75 9.79 6.28 13.61
N ALA A 76 9.29 7.17 12.75
CA ALA A 76 7.94 7.72 12.90
C ALA A 76 6.80 6.72 12.68
N GLY A 77 7.10 5.50 12.20
CA GLY A 77 6.11 4.47 11.92
C GLY A 77 5.55 4.52 10.50
N LYS A 78 6.28 5.12 9.55
CA LYS A 78 5.89 5.20 8.14
C LYS A 78 5.55 3.83 7.55
N THR A 79 6.47 2.88 7.65
CA THR A 79 6.25 1.51 7.18
C THR A 79 5.05 0.83 7.86
N TYR A 80 4.73 1.16 9.11
CA TYR A 80 3.53 0.64 9.78
C TYR A 80 2.25 1.15 9.10
N LEU A 81 2.22 2.42 8.68
CA LEU A 81 1.09 2.98 7.95
C LEU A 81 0.90 2.31 6.58
N CYS A 82 1.97 2.06 5.82
CA CYS A 82 1.85 1.30 4.57
C CYS A 82 1.22 -0.09 4.80
N LYS A 83 1.69 -0.81 5.82
CA LYS A 83 1.17 -2.14 6.17
C LYS A 83 -0.29 -2.08 6.61
N HIS A 84 -0.68 -1.05 7.36
CA HIS A 84 -2.07 -0.79 7.71
C HIS A 84 -2.94 -0.56 6.47
N LEU A 85 -2.52 0.33 5.56
CA LEU A 85 -3.25 0.61 4.32
C LEU A 85 -3.40 -0.64 3.44
N ASN A 86 -2.38 -1.49 3.37
CA ASN A 86 -2.47 -2.75 2.64
C ASN A 86 -3.43 -3.75 3.33
N ALA A 87 -3.27 -3.96 4.63
CA ALA A 87 -4.08 -4.91 5.38
C ALA A 87 -5.57 -4.54 5.42
N VAL A 88 -5.87 -3.26 5.61
CA VAL A 88 -7.22 -2.77 5.89
C VAL A 88 -7.92 -2.23 4.64
N GLU A 89 -7.20 -1.48 3.80
CA GLU A 89 -7.76 -0.79 2.63
C GLU A 89 -7.36 -1.47 1.30
N GLY A 90 -6.59 -2.57 1.34
CA GLY A 90 -6.14 -3.28 0.15
C GLY A 90 -5.14 -2.51 -0.71
N ALA A 91 -4.41 -1.55 -0.12
CA ALA A 91 -3.45 -0.72 -0.85
C ALA A 91 -2.30 -1.54 -1.46
N ALA A 92 -1.87 -1.19 -2.67
CA ALA A 92 -0.61 -1.69 -3.23
C ALA A 92 0.57 -1.05 -2.50
N ILE A 93 1.58 -1.84 -2.14
CA ILE A 93 2.84 -1.31 -1.58
C ILE A 93 3.96 -1.57 -2.57
N PHE A 94 4.64 -0.50 -2.97
CA PHE A 94 5.87 -0.56 -3.76
C PHE A 94 7.03 0.05 -2.98
N GLN A 95 8.21 -0.54 -3.16
CA GLN A 95 9.46 0.16 -2.92
C GLN A 95 9.83 0.97 -4.17
N ASN A 96 11.00 1.59 -4.18
CA ASN A 96 11.54 2.06 -5.43
C ASN A 96 11.75 0.89 -6.40
N GLY A 97 11.59 1.16 -7.69
CA GLY A 97 11.65 0.10 -8.71
C GLY A 97 11.56 0.66 -10.12
N ASN A 98 11.96 -0.17 -11.08
CA ASN A 98 11.78 0.20 -12.48
C ASN A 98 10.29 0.20 -12.86
N SER A 99 9.94 1.04 -13.84
CA SER A 99 8.53 1.20 -14.24
C SER A 99 7.92 -0.08 -14.78
N LYS A 100 8.70 -1.00 -15.36
CA LYS A 100 8.20 -2.26 -15.94
C LYS A 100 7.71 -3.21 -14.85
N ASP A 101 8.44 -3.31 -13.74
CA ASP A 101 8.11 -4.18 -12.61
C ASP A 101 6.86 -3.67 -11.89
N ILE A 102 6.83 -2.38 -11.60
CA ILE A 102 5.68 -1.73 -10.95
C ILE A 102 4.45 -1.80 -11.86
N SER A 103 4.59 -1.49 -13.14
CA SER A 103 3.47 -1.58 -14.10
C SER A 103 2.93 -2.99 -14.26
N TYR A 104 3.80 -4.00 -14.16
CA TYR A 104 3.37 -5.39 -14.18
C TYR A 104 2.62 -5.78 -12.89
N ALA A 105 3.17 -5.42 -11.74
CA ALA A 105 2.64 -5.77 -10.42
C ALA A 105 1.34 -5.03 -10.06
N TYR A 106 1.19 -3.76 -10.45
CA TYR A 106 0.01 -2.97 -10.15
C TYR A 106 -1.25 -3.53 -10.82
N ASN A 107 -2.31 -3.74 -10.05
CA ASN A 107 -3.53 -4.42 -10.49
C ASN A 107 -4.78 -3.52 -10.42
N GLY A 108 -4.59 -2.20 -10.32
CA GLY A 108 -5.70 -1.24 -10.28
C GLY A 108 -6.18 -0.91 -8.86
N GLU A 109 -5.31 -1.09 -7.86
CA GLU A 109 -5.59 -0.75 -6.47
C GLU A 109 -5.93 0.73 -6.30
N SER A 110 -6.96 1.03 -5.51
CA SER A 110 -7.41 2.42 -5.31
C SER A 110 -6.43 3.29 -4.52
N ILE A 111 -5.53 2.65 -3.76
CA ILE A 111 -4.49 3.29 -2.96
C ILE A 111 -3.15 2.64 -3.30
N VAL A 112 -2.13 3.47 -3.53
CA VAL A 112 -0.75 3.04 -3.76
C VAL A 112 0.18 3.72 -2.74
N CYS A 113 0.96 2.91 -2.04
CA CYS A 113 1.95 3.35 -1.08
C CYS A 113 3.35 3.11 -1.63
N PHE A 114 4.15 4.17 -1.78
CA PHE A 114 5.57 4.06 -2.02
C PHE A 114 6.34 4.19 -0.71
N ASN A 115 7.10 3.17 -0.34
CA ASN A 115 7.95 3.20 0.85
C ASN A 115 9.42 3.28 0.43
N TYR A 116 9.93 4.51 0.35
CA TYR A 116 11.30 4.81 -0.03
C TYR A 116 12.26 4.68 1.14
N THR A 117 13.40 4.03 0.87
CA THR A 117 14.55 3.98 1.77
C THR A 117 15.41 5.23 1.61
N LYS A 118 16.36 5.47 2.52
CA LYS A 118 17.25 6.63 2.42
C LYS A 118 18.11 6.61 1.14
N GLU A 119 18.41 5.44 0.61
CA GLU A 119 19.22 5.29 -0.62
C GLU A 119 18.46 5.69 -1.89
N ASP A 120 17.13 5.69 -1.83
CA ASP A 120 16.27 5.99 -2.98
C ASP A 120 16.25 7.47 -3.36
N GLU A 121 16.74 8.38 -2.51
CA GLU A 121 16.68 9.84 -2.69
C GLU A 121 17.09 10.30 -4.09
N LYS A 122 18.15 9.71 -4.64
CA LYS A 122 18.69 10.08 -5.96
C LYS A 122 18.03 9.36 -7.14
N PHE A 123 17.25 8.32 -6.86
CA PHE A 123 16.76 7.37 -7.86
C PHE A 123 15.25 7.16 -7.80
N VAL A 124 14.51 8.07 -7.17
CA VAL A 124 13.06 8.03 -7.16
C VAL A 124 12.55 8.07 -8.60
N ASN A 125 11.74 7.08 -8.94
CA ASN A 125 11.10 6.99 -10.24
C ASN A 125 9.87 7.92 -10.30
N TYR A 126 10.05 9.21 -10.58
CA TYR A 126 8.92 10.15 -10.68
C TYR A 126 7.98 9.83 -11.84
N ALA A 127 8.50 9.24 -12.93
CA ALA A 127 7.69 8.86 -14.09
C ALA A 127 6.59 7.85 -13.73
N ILE A 128 6.85 6.90 -12.82
CA ILE A 128 5.78 5.97 -12.39
C ILE A 128 4.71 6.68 -11.56
N LEU A 129 5.09 7.68 -10.76
CA LEU A 129 4.13 8.49 -9.98
C LEU A 129 3.21 9.29 -10.91
N GLU A 130 3.77 9.93 -11.94
CA GLU A 130 2.97 10.65 -12.93
C GLU A 130 2.03 9.72 -13.69
N ASN A 131 2.54 8.59 -14.21
CA ASN A 131 1.71 7.66 -14.97
C ASN A 131 0.57 7.06 -14.13
N LEU A 132 0.80 6.76 -12.86
CA LEU A 132 -0.26 6.36 -11.93
C LEU A 132 -1.34 7.44 -11.84
N LYS A 133 -0.94 8.71 -11.70
CA LYS A 133 -1.87 9.82 -11.62
C LYS A 133 -2.57 10.17 -12.93
N ASP A 134 -1.95 9.86 -14.05
CA ASP A 134 -2.55 10.03 -15.38
C ASP A 134 -3.51 8.88 -15.73
N GLY A 135 -3.55 7.81 -14.93
CA GLY A 135 -4.54 6.73 -15.04
C GLY A 135 -4.21 5.67 -16.10
N TYR A 136 -2.95 5.57 -16.52
CA TYR A 136 -2.51 4.51 -17.43
C TYR A 136 -1.09 4.01 -17.15
N LEU A 137 -0.84 2.73 -17.41
CA LEU A 137 0.49 2.12 -17.33
C LEU A 137 0.70 1.19 -18.50
N PHE A 138 1.91 1.18 -19.06
CA PHE A 138 2.30 0.19 -20.05
C PHE A 138 3.07 -0.95 -19.38
N SER A 139 2.43 -2.13 -19.31
CA SER A 139 3.03 -3.35 -18.79
C SER A 139 3.65 -4.14 -19.93
N ALA A 140 4.95 -3.98 -20.16
CA ALA A 140 5.68 -4.65 -21.25
C ALA A 140 6.07 -6.12 -20.97
N LYS A 141 5.78 -6.66 -19.78
CA LYS A 141 6.21 -8.00 -19.36
C LYS A 141 5.20 -9.08 -19.75
N TYR A 142 5.72 -10.17 -20.33
CA TYR A 142 5.03 -11.40 -20.76
C TYR A 142 3.98 -11.16 -21.85
N ASP A 143 2.91 -10.45 -21.51
CA ASP A 143 1.86 -10.05 -22.43
C ASP A 143 1.73 -8.52 -22.38
N SER A 144 2.25 -7.87 -23.42
CA SER A 144 2.37 -6.42 -23.46
C SER A 144 0.99 -5.78 -23.55
N LYS A 145 0.56 -5.12 -22.49
CA LYS A 145 -0.74 -4.45 -22.44
C LYS A 145 -0.66 -3.08 -21.77
N THR A 146 -1.48 -2.17 -22.28
CA THR A 146 -1.78 -0.91 -21.60
C THR A 146 -2.88 -1.17 -20.58
N LYS A 147 -2.62 -0.84 -19.32
CA LYS A 147 -3.58 -0.86 -18.22
C LYS A 147 -4.18 0.53 -18.10
N HIS A 148 -5.49 0.65 -18.25
CA HIS A 148 -6.25 1.87 -17.95
C HIS A 148 -6.99 1.70 -16.63
N PHE A 149 -6.98 2.71 -15.77
CA PHE A 149 -7.57 2.65 -14.44
C PHE A 149 -7.91 4.05 -13.94
N LYS A 150 -8.76 4.12 -12.91
CA LYS A 150 -9.01 5.38 -12.20
C LYS A 150 -7.76 5.81 -11.44
N SER A 151 -7.39 7.09 -11.51
CA SER A 151 -6.25 7.63 -10.76
C SER A 151 -6.32 7.21 -9.29
N PRO A 152 -5.32 6.46 -8.78
CA PRO A 152 -5.32 6.01 -7.40
C PRO A 152 -4.88 7.14 -6.47
N LYS A 153 -5.23 7.00 -5.19
CA LYS A 153 -4.63 7.82 -4.12
C LYS A 153 -3.19 7.34 -3.93
N VAL A 154 -2.23 8.25 -3.98
CA VAL A 154 -0.81 7.91 -3.88
C VAL A 154 -0.22 8.57 -2.64
N VAL A 155 0.42 7.77 -1.78
CA VAL A 155 1.22 8.25 -0.66
C VAL A 155 2.66 7.77 -0.79
N CYS A 156 3.59 8.71 -0.76
CA CYS A 156 5.02 8.48 -0.75
C CYS A 156 5.54 8.68 0.66
N MET A 157 6.23 7.68 1.20
CA MET A 157 6.85 7.73 2.51
C MET A 157 8.36 7.64 2.36
N ALA A 158 9.06 8.68 2.77
CA ALA A 158 10.49 8.81 2.57
C ALA A 158 11.21 9.38 3.80
N ASN A 159 12.53 9.31 3.81
CA ASN A 159 13.36 10.01 4.81
C ASN A 159 13.93 11.34 4.26
N PHE A 160 13.46 11.76 3.09
CA PHE A 160 13.95 12.91 2.33
C PHE A 160 12.76 13.60 1.62
N MET A 161 12.96 14.87 1.23
CA MET A 161 12.00 15.66 0.45
C MET A 161 11.94 15.19 -1.01
N PRO A 162 10.80 15.31 -1.71
CA PRO A 162 10.79 15.05 -3.14
C PRO A 162 11.66 16.08 -3.86
N ASP A 163 12.19 15.68 -5.01
CA ASP A 163 12.79 16.61 -5.96
C ASP A 163 11.65 17.28 -6.74
N GLU A 164 11.25 18.46 -6.27
CA GLU A 164 10.15 19.25 -6.83
C GLU A 164 10.42 19.70 -8.28
N THR A 165 11.64 19.55 -8.79
CA THR A 165 11.95 19.84 -10.20
C THR A 165 11.48 18.75 -11.16
N LYS A 166 11.08 17.57 -10.64
CA LYS A 166 10.80 16.37 -11.44
C LYS A 166 9.35 16.23 -11.90
N MET A 167 8.42 16.88 -11.22
CA MET A 167 7.00 16.87 -11.59
C MET A 167 6.43 18.27 -11.35
N SER A 168 5.26 18.54 -11.93
CA SER A 168 4.57 19.81 -11.72
C SER A 168 4.20 20.03 -10.24
N ALA A 169 4.34 21.27 -9.76
CA ALA A 169 4.16 21.63 -8.35
C ALA A 169 2.74 21.37 -7.81
N ASP A 170 1.71 21.44 -8.66
CA ASP A 170 0.32 21.12 -8.31
C ASP A 170 0.11 19.67 -7.87
N ARG A 171 1.09 18.78 -8.13
CA ARG A 171 1.00 17.37 -7.76
C ARG A 171 1.42 17.09 -6.33
N TYR A 172 2.14 17.98 -5.65
CA TYR A 172 2.74 17.66 -4.35
C TYR A 172 1.96 18.20 -3.17
N TRP A 173 1.64 17.31 -2.22
CA TRP A 173 1.22 17.67 -0.88
C TRP A 173 2.28 17.19 0.12
N ASN A 174 3.22 18.08 0.45
CA ASN A 174 4.41 17.75 1.21
C ASN A 174 4.18 17.96 2.72
N PHE A 175 4.51 16.95 3.51
CA PHE A 175 4.43 17.01 4.97
C PHE A 175 5.68 16.47 5.65
N GLN A 176 6.25 17.27 6.55
CA GLN A 176 7.31 16.87 7.46
C GLN A 176 6.74 16.25 8.73
N LEU A 177 7.27 15.10 9.14
CA LEU A 177 7.07 14.59 10.49
C LEU A 177 8.14 15.17 11.42
N MET A 178 7.69 15.92 12.41
CA MET A 178 8.53 16.44 13.48
C MET A 178 8.17 15.74 14.78
N LYS A 179 9.17 15.16 15.45
CA LYS A 179 9.02 14.62 16.79
C LYS A 179 8.99 15.78 17.80
N LYS A 180 7.91 15.91 18.55
CA LYS A 180 7.78 16.81 19.70
C LYS A 180 7.40 15.96 20.90
N GLU A 181 8.28 15.94 21.90
CA GLU A 181 8.15 15.06 23.07
C GLU A 181 8.03 13.59 22.61
N ASP A 182 6.91 12.93 22.90
CA ASP A 182 6.61 11.55 22.54
C ASP A 182 5.64 11.41 21.35
N GLU A 183 5.27 12.52 20.71
CA GLU A 183 4.37 12.51 19.54
C GLU A 183 5.03 13.05 18.27
N TYR A 184 4.58 12.54 17.12
CA TYR A 184 4.92 13.10 15.81
C TYR A 184 3.80 14.01 15.34
N LYS A 185 4.16 15.19 14.83
CA LYS A 185 3.24 16.14 14.20
C LYS A 185 3.59 16.29 12.72
N MET A 186 2.58 16.34 11.88
CA MET A 186 2.71 16.71 10.47
C MET A 186 2.78 18.23 10.35
N ILE A 187 3.77 18.73 9.63
CA ILE A 187 3.94 20.14 9.29
C ILE A 187 3.92 20.24 7.77
N ILE A 188 3.09 21.13 7.22
CA ILE A 188 3.04 21.40 5.78
C ILE A 188 4.35 22.07 5.37
N CYS A 189 4.89 21.68 4.22
CA CYS A 189 6.10 22.25 3.64
C CYS A 189 5.81 22.98 2.35
#